data_AF-A0A7J5DTD4-F1
#
_entry.id   AF-A0A7J5DTD4-F1
#
_cell.length_a   1.000
_cell.length_b   1.000
_cell.length_c   1.000
_cell.angle_alpha   90.00
_cell.angle_beta   90.00
_cell.angle_gamma   90.00
#
_symmetry.space_group_name_H-M   'P 1'
#
loop_
_entity.id
_entity.type
_entity.pdbx_description
1 polymer ?
#
loop_
_entity_poly.entity_id
_entity_poly.type
_entity_poly.pdbx_seq_one_letter_code
_entity_poly.pdbx_strand_id
1 'polypeptide(L)'
;MPRIREQVKAKLLKACRDSIGAFGAPLISDARLTAWPTEQPADQILNDLGIAQEDGQVARALLDAIKLIQEVPASVEEAVATLVDAQACLPNSRSVKNLTADLIDRLQGAFKQPPGDALFISSLADGYDHGYFAYLRHLEQIWQPEIALGPSRAHIGYRRISRLRETYTHALAQRFALVYMSIGLPTEYEEVRDLHAELLEGALP
;
A
#
# COMPACT_ATOMS: atom_id res chain seq x y z
N MET A 1 0.84 -4.62 -3.63
CA MET A 1 1.60 -4.31 -2.39
C MET A 1 3.01 -3.79 -2.72
N PRO A 2 3.15 -2.59 -3.28
CA PRO A 2 4.44 -2.17 -3.87
C PRO A 2 5.54 -1.96 -2.82
N ARG A 3 5.23 -1.27 -1.70
CA ARG A 3 6.21 -0.95 -0.65
C ARG A 3 6.85 -2.19 0.00
N ILE A 4 6.04 -3.21 0.33
CA ILE A 4 6.55 -4.44 0.96
C ILE A 4 7.43 -5.20 -0.03
N ARG A 5 7.00 -5.29 -1.29
CA ARG A 5 7.77 -5.94 -2.36
C ARG A 5 9.13 -5.28 -2.57
N GLU A 6 9.19 -3.95 -2.62
CA GLU A 6 10.47 -3.21 -2.74
C GLU A 6 11.40 -3.45 -1.54
N GLN A 7 10.85 -3.50 -0.31
CA GLN A 7 11.65 -3.81 0.88
C GLN A 7 12.24 -5.23 0.84
N VAL A 8 11.45 -6.21 0.42
CA VAL A 8 11.92 -7.60 0.27
C VAL A 8 12.95 -7.69 -0.84
N LYS A 9 12.72 -7.03 -1.98
CA LYS A 9 13.65 -6.94 -3.10
C LYS A 9 15.01 -6.40 -2.67
N ALA A 10 15.03 -5.28 -1.94
CA ALA A 10 16.28 -4.68 -1.47
C ALA A 10 17.08 -5.63 -0.56
N LYS A 11 16.40 -6.40 0.31
CA LYS A 11 17.05 -7.40 1.17
C LYS A 11 17.62 -8.56 0.36
N LEU A 12 16.87 -9.05 -0.64
CA LEU A 12 17.32 -10.13 -1.52
C LEU A 12 18.52 -9.71 -2.37
N LEU A 13 18.48 -8.52 -2.96
CA LEU A 13 19.59 -7.98 -3.74
C LEU A 13 20.86 -7.87 -2.91
N LYS A 14 20.74 -7.37 -1.67
CA LYS A 14 21.86 -7.31 -0.74
C LYS A 14 22.41 -8.71 -0.44
N ALA A 15 21.55 -9.64 -0.03
CA ALA A 15 21.97 -11.01 0.30
C ALA A 15 22.60 -11.73 -0.90
N CYS A 16 22.06 -11.52 -2.11
CA CYS A 16 22.56 -12.09 -3.35
C CYS A 16 23.95 -11.55 -3.66
N ARG A 17 24.15 -10.24 -3.54
CA ARG A 17 25.47 -9.60 -3.71
C ARG A 17 26.48 -10.11 -2.70
N ASP A 18 26.10 -10.20 -1.42
CA ASP A 18 26.99 -10.70 -0.37
C ASP A 18 27.38 -12.17 -0.63
N SER A 19 26.42 -12.99 -1.08
CA SER A 19 26.64 -14.40 -1.43
C SER A 19 27.55 -14.55 -2.66
N ILE A 20 27.34 -13.76 -3.72
CA ILE A 20 28.16 -13.81 -4.95
C ILE A 20 29.56 -13.24 -4.68
N GLY A 21 29.65 -12.17 -3.89
CA GLY A 21 30.92 -11.53 -3.52
C GLY A 21 31.83 -12.44 -2.69
N ALA A 22 31.28 -13.37 -1.92
CA ALA A 22 32.05 -14.38 -1.19
C ALA A 22 32.90 -15.29 -2.09
N PHE A 23 32.52 -15.42 -3.38
CA PHE A 23 33.26 -16.22 -4.38
C PHE A 23 34.27 -15.39 -5.19
N GLY A 24 34.52 -14.13 -4.82
CA GLY A 24 35.46 -13.26 -5.54
C GLY A 24 34.95 -12.72 -6.88
N ALA A 25 33.65 -12.83 -7.13
CA ALA A 25 33.02 -12.28 -8.31
C ALA A 25 33.11 -10.73 -8.34
N PRO A 26 33.13 -10.11 -9.54
CA PRO A 26 33.17 -8.66 -9.67
C PRO A 26 31.96 -7.98 -9.01
N LEU A 27 32.10 -6.70 -8.68
CA LEU A 27 31.00 -5.88 -8.13
C LEU A 27 29.87 -5.76 -9.16
N ILE A 28 28.78 -6.49 -8.95
CA ILE A 28 27.56 -6.44 -9.77
C ILE A 28 26.60 -5.40 -9.19
N SER A 29 26.06 -4.53 -10.06
CA SER A 29 25.06 -3.51 -9.67
C SER A 29 23.69 -4.11 -9.37
N ASP A 30 22.88 -3.42 -8.55
CA ASP A 30 21.50 -3.85 -8.25
C ASP A 30 20.61 -3.90 -9.48
N ALA A 31 20.82 -2.98 -10.42
CA ALA A 31 20.13 -2.99 -11.70
C ALA A 31 20.43 -4.28 -12.48
N ARG A 32 21.68 -4.73 -12.50
CA ARG A 32 22.06 -5.97 -13.19
C ARG A 32 21.52 -7.19 -12.46
N LEU A 33 21.65 -7.29 -11.14
CA LEU A 33 21.10 -8.40 -10.35
C LEU A 33 19.57 -8.49 -10.44
N THR A 34 18.87 -7.39 -10.73
CA THR A 34 17.43 -7.40 -10.97
C THR A 34 17.09 -7.94 -12.35
N ALA A 35 17.79 -7.47 -13.40
CA ALA A 35 17.48 -7.83 -14.79
C ALA A 35 17.91 -9.26 -15.15
N TRP A 36 19.06 -9.70 -14.65
CA TRP A 36 19.70 -10.94 -15.09
C TRP A 36 18.82 -12.20 -14.88
N PRO A 37 18.13 -12.39 -13.74
CA PRO A 37 17.23 -13.54 -13.55
C PRO A 37 16.02 -13.57 -14.48
N THR A 38 15.68 -12.43 -15.12
CA THR A 38 14.61 -12.36 -16.13
C THR A 38 15.09 -12.76 -17.52
N GLU A 39 16.39 -12.59 -17.79
CA GLU A 39 17.03 -12.89 -19.08
C GLU A 39 17.48 -14.36 -19.15
N GLN A 40 17.98 -14.91 -18.04
CA GLN A 40 18.64 -16.22 -18.01
C GLN A 40 18.28 -17.00 -16.73
N PRO A 41 18.28 -18.35 -16.78
CA PRO A 41 18.08 -19.17 -15.60
C PRO A 41 19.26 -19.02 -14.61
N ALA A 42 18.98 -19.11 -13.31
CA ALA A 42 19.96 -18.90 -12.25
C ALA A 42 21.22 -19.78 -12.40
N ASP A 43 21.07 -21.03 -12.87
CA ASP A 43 22.22 -21.92 -13.12
C ASP A 43 23.19 -21.38 -14.17
N GLN A 44 22.67 -20.77 -15.23
CA GLN A 44 23.49 -20.18 -16.27
C GLN A 44 24.23 -18.94 -15.75
N ILE A 45 23.55 -18.11 -14.95
CA ILE A 45 24.15 -16.95 -14.28
C ILE A 45 25.33 -17.36 -13.40
N LEU A 46 25.16 -18.41 -12.60
CA LEU A 46 26.21 -18.91 -11.71
C LEU A 46 27.39 -19.50 -12.50
N ASN A 47 27.11 -20.23 -13.58
CA ASN A 47 28.14 -20.75 -14.47
C ASN A 47 28.94 -19.62 -15.13
N ASP A 48 28.28 -18.55 -15.60
CA ASP A 48 28.93 -17.38 -16.20
C ASP A 48 29.82 -16.63 -15.19
N LEU A 49 29.48 -16.71 -13.90
CA LEU A 49 30.29 -16.16 -12.80
C LEU A 49 31.40 -17.12 -12.32
N GLY A 50 31.50 -18.32 -12.88
CA GLY A 50 32.47 -19.34 -12.47
C GLY A 50 32.20 -19.95 -11.10
N ILE A 51 30.95 -19.89 -10.62
CA ILE A 51 30.54 -20.44 -9.32
C ILE A 51 30.05 -21.88 -9.53
N ALA A 52 30.68 -22.83 -8.83
CA ALA A 52 30.27 -24.23 -8.89
C ALA A 52 28.86 -24.43 -8.31
N GLN A 53 28.08 -25.35 -8.88
CA GLN A 53 26.68 -25.58 -8.48
C GLN A 53 26.51 -25.98 -7.01
N GLU A 54 27.46 -26.72 -6.46
CA GLU A 54 27.42 -27.18 -5.06
C GLU A 54 27.56 -26.02 -4.08
N ASP A 55 28.45 -25.07 -4.39
CA ASP A 55 28.73 -23.91 -3.54
C ASP A 55 27.72 -22.77 -3.76
N GLY A 56 27.16 -22.68 -4.98
CA GLY A 56 26.26 -21.61 -5.41
C GLY A 56 24.79 -21.77 -5.02
N GLN A 57 24.41 -22.78 -4.21
CA GLN A 57 22.99 -23.08 -3.92
C GLN A 57 22.23 -21.89 -3.31
N VAL A 58 22.86 -21.15 -2.39
CA VAL A 58 22.25 -19.97 -1.76
C VAL A 58 22.06 -18.85 -2.78
N ALA A 59 23.09 -18.57 -3.61
CA ALA A 59 23.01 -17.58 -4.66
C ALA A 59 21.93 -17.93 -5.69
N ARG A 60 21.80 -19.22 -6.04
CA ARG A 60 20.74 -19.74 -6.92
C ARG A 60 19.35 -19.43 -6.37
N ALA A 61 19.09 -19.83 -5.12
CA ALA A 61 17.81 -19.60 -4.47
C ALA A 61 17.45 -18.10 -4.39
N LEU A 62 18.45 -17.24 -4.17
CA LEU A 62 18.26 -15.79 -4.14
C LEU A 62 17.95 -15.21 -5.54
N LEU A 63 18.62 -15.68 -6.59
CA LEU A 63 18.33 -15.26 -7.98
C LEU A 63 16.91 -15.68 -8.40
N ASP A 64 16.51 -16.92 -8.07
CA ASP A 64 15.16 -17.41 -8.34
C ASP A 64 14.11 -16.63 -7.55
N ALA A 65 14.38 -16.30 -6.28
CA ALA A 65 13.52 -15.44 -5.47
C ALA A 65 13.38 -14.02 -6.04
N ILE A 66 14.48 -13.43 -6.55
CA ILE A 66 14.48 -12.11 -7.21
C ILE A 66 13.63 -12.15 -8.48
N LYS A 67 13.67 -13.24 -9.24
CA LYS A 67 12.79 -13.43 -10.42
C LYS A 67 11.33 -13.50 -9.99
N LEU A 68 11.03 -14.35 -9.01
CA LEU A 68 9.66 -14.62 -8.56
C LEU A 68 8.94 -13.34 -8.09
N ILE A 69 9.62 -12.48 -7.33
CA ILE A 69 9.00 -11.23 -6.83
C ILE A 69 8.74 -10.18 -7.92
N GLN A 70 9.33 -10.33 -9.11
CA GLN A 70 9.10 -9.43 -10.24
C GLN A 70 7.83 -9.79 -11.01
N GLU A 71 7.31 -11.00 -10.84
CA GLU A 71 6.08 -11.44 -11.48
C GLU A 71 4.86 -10.68 -10.94
N VAL A 72 3.90 -10.43 -11.82
CA VAL A 72 2.63 -9.76 -11.49
C VAL A 72 1.69 -10.82 -10.94
N PRO A 73 1.32 -10.77 -9.65
CA PRO A 73 0.46 -11.77 -9.05
C PRO A 73 -0.98 -11.55 -9.52
N ALA A 74 -1.71 -12.62 -9.77
CA ALA A 74 -3.12 -12.58 -10.16
C ALA A 74 -4.04 -12.31 -8.96
N SER A 75 -3.60 -12.64 -7.74
CA SER A 75 -4.37 -12.40 -6.51
C SER A 75 -3.54 -11.91 -5.32
N VAL A 76 -4.23 -11.52 -4.25
CA VAL A 76 -3.60 -11.11 -2.98
C VAL A 76 -2.95 -12.32 -2.30
N GLU A 77 -3.60 -13.47 -2.33
CA GLU A 77 -3.10 -14.72 -1.77
C GLU A 77 -1.80 -15.14 -2.45
N GLU A 78 -1.77 -15.08 -3.79
CA GLU A 78 -0.57 -15.35 -4.58
C GLU A 78 0.54 -14.34 -4.26
N ALA A 79 0.21 -13.05 -4.19
CA ALA A 79 1.17 -12.02 -3.83
C ALA A 79 1.80 -12.26 -2.44
N VAL A 80 1.01 -12.71 -1.46
CA VAL A 80 1.50 -13.06 -0.12
C VAL A 80 2.39 -14.30 -0.18
N ALA A 81 1.95 -15.37 -0.86
CA ALA A 81 2.73 -16.60 -1.02
C ALA A 81 4.10 -16.31 -1.65
N THR A 82 4.14 -15.60 -2.78
CA THR A 82 5.37 -15.16 -3.43
C THR A 82 6.30 -14.39 -2.50
N LEU A 83 5.76 -13.48 -1.67
CA LEU A 83 6.56 -12.70 -0.73
C LEU A 83 7.09 -13.53 0.44
N VAL A 84 6.35 -14.55 0.87
CA VAL A 84 6.80 -15.50 1.91
C VAL A 84 7.91 -16.38 1.36
N ASP A 85 7.70 -16.99 0.20
CA ASP A 85 8.65 -17.89 -0.45
C ASP A 85 9.97 -17.15 -0.73
N ALA A 86 9.89 -15.94 -1.28
CA ALA A 86 11.07 -15.14 -1.52
C ALA A 86 11.81 -14.76 -0.22
N GLN A 87 11.11 -14.44 0.86
CA GLN A 87 11.75 -14.16 2.16
C GLN A 87 12.33 -15.40 2.84
N ALA A 88 11.79 -16.60 2.55
CA ALA A 88 12.34 -17.86 3.06
C ALA A 88 13.71 -18.17 2.44
N CYS A 89 14.03 -17.63 1.27
CA CYS A 89 15.34 -17.77 0.64
C CYS A 89 16.44 -16.88 1.28
N LEU A 90 16.08 -15.94 2.17
CA LEU A 90 17.07 -15.09 2.83
C LEU A 90 17.90 -15.88 3.86
N PRO A 91 19.20 -15.55 4.02
CA PRO A 91 20.00 -16.12 5.09
C PRO A 91 19.39 -15.74 6.46
N ASN A 92 19.27 -16.71 7.36
CA ASN A 92 18.62 -16.58 8.66
C ASN A 92 17.12 -16.17 8.58
N SER A 93 16.40 -16.66 7.57
CA SER A 93 14.96 -16.44 7.44
C SER A 93 14.20 -16.91 8.69
N ARG A 94 13.15 -16.18 9.06
CA ARG A 94 12.17 -16.66 10.04
C ARG A 94 11.38 -17.84 9.47
N SER A 95 10.73 -18.63 10.33
CA SER A 95 9.83 -19.69 9.86
C SER A 95 8.73 -19.12 8.95
N VAL A 96 8.31 -19.92 7.95
CA VAL A 96 7.22 -19.59 7.02
C VAL A 96 5.99 -19.07 7.78
N LYS A 97 5.59 -19.75 8.85
CA LYS A 97 4.47 -19.34 9.72
C LYS A 97 4.64 -17.90 10.26
N ASN A 98 5.84 -17.55 10.73
CA ASN A 98 6.12 -16.22 11.28
C ASN A 98 6.20 -15.15 10.19
N LEU A 99 6.72 -15.49 9.00
CA LEU A 99 6.73 -14.59 7.84
C LEU A 99 5.31 -14.28 7.36
N THR A 100 4.47 -15.31 7.25
CA THR A 100 3.06 -15.15 6.88
C THR A 100 2.32 -14.30 7.90
N ALA A 101 2.52 -14.55 9.20
CA ALA A 101 1.91 -13.75 10.26
C ALA A 101 2.32 -12.27 10.19
N ASP A 102 3.63 -11.98 10.04
CA ASP A 102 4.14 -10.60 9.92
C ASP A 102 3.56 -9.87 8.69
N LEU A 103 3.46 -10.56 7.55
CA LEU A 103 2.84 -9.99 6.34
C LEU A 103 1.36 -9.71 6.54
N ILE A 104 0.60 -10.65 7.11
CA ILE A 104 -0.83 -10.46 7.41
C ILE A 104 -1.01 -9.30 8.37
N ASP A 105 -0.21 -9.19 9.43
CA ASP A 105 -0.30 -8.11 10.41
C ASP A 105 -0.04 -6.74 9.77
N ARG A 106 0.95 -6.63 8.87
CA ARG A 106 1.20 -5.39 8.11
C ARG A 106 0.04 -5.03 7.20
N LEU A 107 -0.55 -6.01 6.53
CA LEU A 107 -1.71 -5.80 5.68
C LEU A 107 -2.91 -5.35 6.50
N GLN A 108 -3.22 -6.06 7.58
CA GLN A 108 -4.28 -5.66 8.52
C GLN A 108 -4.03 -4.27 9.11
N GLY A 109 -2.78 -3.92 9.38
CA GLY A 109 -2.38 -2.60 9.86
C GLY A 109 -2.87 -1.48 8.93
N ALA A 110 -2.76 -1.68 7.61
CA ALA A 110 -3.24 -0.70 6.63
C ALA A 110 -4.77 -0.51 6.67
N PHE A 111 -5.55 -1.53 7.03
CA PHE A 111 -7.00 -1.44 7.22
C PHE A 111 -7.39 -0.86 8.58
N LYS A 112 -6.65 -1.22 9.64
CA LYS A 112 -6.90 -0.77 11.02
C LYS A 112 -6.49 0.68 11.24
N GLN A 113 -5.45 1.14 10.55
CA GLN A 113 -4.90 2.48 10.65
C GLN A 113 -4.74 3.07 9.25
N PRO A 114 -5.85 3.38 8.56
CA PRO A 114 -5.77 4.06 7.28
C PRO A 114 -5.08 5.43 7.44
N PRO A 115 -4.51 5.97 6.34
CA PRO A 115 -4.06 7.36 6.29
C PRO A 115 -5.10 8.31 6.88
N GLY A 116 -4.67 9.42 7.50
CA GLY A 116 -5.56 10.32 8.24
C GLY A 116 -6.77 10.84 7.44
N ASP A 117 -6.65 10.84 6.12
CA ASP A 117 -7.63 11.23 5.12
C ASP A 117 -8.45 10.05 4.53
N ALA A 118 -8.35 8.87 5.10
CA ALA A 118 -9.13 7.70 4.69
C ALA A 118 -9.84 7.04 5.89
N LEU A 119 -11.03 6.51 5.64
CA LEU A 119 -11.82 5.74 6.61
C LEU A 119 -12.21 4.40 5.99
N PHE A 120 -11.91 3.29 6.68
CA PHE A 120 -12.38 1.98 6.28
C PHE A 120 -13.80 1.75 6.78
N ILE A 121 -14.67 1.28 5.88
CA ILE A 121 -16.09 0.97 6.13
C ILE A 121 -16.28 -0.50 5.79
N SER A 122 -16.56 -1.33 6.80
CA SER A 122 -16.66 -2.79 6.62
C SER A 122 -17.82 -3.21 5.72
N SER A 123 -18.96 -2.53 5.79
CA SER A 123 -20.08 -2.73 4.88
C SER A 123 -20.89 -1.45 4.73
N LEU A 124 -21.35 -1.16 3.51
CA LEU A 124 -22.16 0.04 3.23
C LEU A 124 -23.65 -0.21 3.50
N ALA A 125 -24.14 -1.37 3.08
CA ALA A 125 -25.53 -1.81 3.17
C ALA A 125 -25.60 -3.34 3.04
N ASP A 126 -26.77 -3.92 3.22
CA ASP A 126 -26.97 -5.36 3.09
C ASP A 126 -26.66 -5.81 1.65
N GLY A 127 -25.84 -6.85 1.50
CA GLY A 127 -25.34 -7.34 0.21
C GLY A 127 -24.10 -6.58 -0.32
N TYR A 128 -23.54 -5.65 0.45
CA TYR A 128 -22.33 -4.90 0.12
C TYR A 128 -21.26 -5.09 1.22
N ASP A 129 -20.69 -6.30 1.26
CA ASP A 129 -19.83 -6.77 2.36
C ASP A 129 -18.32 -6.79 2.01
N HIS A 130 -17.93 -6.15 0.91
CA HIS A 130 -16.56 -6.22 0.38
C HIS A 130 -15.55 -5.28 1.07
N GLY A 131 -15.99 -4.47 2.04
CA GLY A 131 -15.16 -3.43 2.64
C GLY A 131 -14.85 -2.29 1.68
N TYR A 132 -14.89 -1.06 2.17
CA TYR A 132 -14.76 0.15 1.37
C TYR A 132 -13.84 1.15 2.05
N PHE A 133 -13.15 1.97 1.26
CA PHE A 133 -12.42 3.13 1.77
C PHE A 133 -13.11 4.41 1.32
N ALA A 134 -13.45 5.27 2.28
CA ALA A 134 -13.88 6.64 2.03
C ALA A 134 -12.66 7.57 2.09
N TYR A 135 -12.30 8.17 0.96
CA TYR A 135 -11.22 9.16 0.88
C TYR A 135 -11.79 10.57 1.10
N LEU A 136 -11.35 11.23 2.16
CA LEU A 136 -11.94 12.47 2.67
C LEU A 136 -11.40 13.72 1.98
N ARG A 137 -10.28 13.62 1.27
CA ARG A 137 -9.70 14.72 0.47
C ARG A 137 -10.30 14.86 -0.92
N HIS A 138 -11.07 13.88 -1.38
CA HIS A 138 -11.71 13.91 -2.69
C HIS A 138 -13.18 14.27 -2.53
N LEU A 139 -13.50 15.56 -2.70
CA LEU A 139 -14.87 16.05 -2.67
C LEU A 139 -15.34 16.33 -4.09
N GLU A 140 -16.35 15.58 -4.53
CA GLU A 140 -17.06 15.87 -5.77
C GLU A 140 -18.40 16.51 -5.44
N GLN A 141 -18.62 17.71 -6.00
CA GLN A 141 -19.95 18.31 -6.01
C GLN A 141 -20.73 17.74 -7.20
N ILE A 142 -21.88 17.12 -6.92
CA ILE A 142 -22.76 16.57 -7.95
C ILE A 142 -24.07 17.36 -7.91
N TRP A 143 -24.57 17.74 -9.08
CA TRP A 143 -25.83 18.48 -9.14
C TRP A 143 -26.99 17.54 -8.81
N GLN A 144 -27.88 17.94 -7.89
CA GLN A 144 -28.96 17.05 -7.40
C GLN A 144 -29.80 16.38 -8.50
N PRO A 145 -30.14 17.04 -9.63
CA PRO A 145 -30.86 16.41 -10.72
C PRO A 145 -30.14 15.21 -11.33
N GLU A 146 -28.82 15.12 -11.21
CA GLU A 146 -27.98 14.01 -11.69
C GLU A 146 -27.95 12.80 -10.73
N ILE A 147 -28.67 12.89 -9.61
CA ILE A 147 -28.72 11.84 -8.58
C ILE A 147 -30.07 11.12 -8.63
N ALA A 148 -30.03 9.80 -8.75
CA ALA A 148 -31.22 8.97 -8.63
C ALA A 148 -31.59 8.79 -7.14
N LEU A 149 -32.56 9.57 -6.67
CA LEU A 149 -33.08 9.49 -5.29
C LEU A 149 -34.12 8.38 -5.07
N GLY A 150 -34.59 7.74 -6.14
CA GLY A 150 -35.62 6.70 -6.09
C GLY A 150 -35.59 5.77 -7.30
N PRO A 151 -36.29 4.63 -7.21
CA PRO A 151 -36.25 3.57 -8.23
C PRO A 151 -36.86 3.98 -9.58
N SER A 152 -37.67 5.05 -9.60
CA SER A 152 -38.36 5.55 -10.79
C SER A 152 -37.48 6.35 -11.76
N ARG A 153 -36.20 6.60 -11.44
CA ARG A 153 -35.24 7.29 -12.33
C ARG A 153 -34.15 6.32 -12.77
N ALA A 154 -34.45 5.50 -13.77
CA ALA A 154 -33.56 4.45 -14.29
C ALA A 154 -32.83 4.83 -15.61
N HIS A 155 -32.69 6.12 -15.93
CA HIS A 155 -31.95 6.52 -17.14
C HIS A 155 -30.42 6.46 -16.94
N ILE A 156 -29.73 6.19 -18.06
CA ILE A 156 -28.32 5.80 -18.22
C ILE A 156 -27.29 6.88 -17.78
N GLY A 157 -27.73 8.01 -17.23
CA GLY A 157 -26.84 9.11 -16.79
C GLY A 157 -26.82 9.40 -15.28
N TYR A 158 -27.64 8.73 -14.46
CA TYR A 158 -27.77 9.08 -13.04
C TYR A 158 -26.80 8.32 -12.15
N ARG A 159 -26.15 9.03 -11.22
CA ARG A 159 -25.38 8.43 -10.14
C ARG A 159 -26.33 8.00 -9.02
N ARG A 160 -26.22 6.75 -8.57
CA ARG A 160 -26.99 6.26 -7.42
C ARG A 160 -26.15 6.43 -6.16
N ILE A 161 -26.66 7.17 -5.19
CA ILE A 161 -26.02 7.37 -3.89
C ILE A 161 -26.76 6.54 -2.86
N SER A 162 -26.03 5.65 -2.18
CA SER A 162 -26.55 4.86 -1.08
C SER A 162 -26.48 5.67 0.22
N ARG A 163 -27.47 5.54 1.09
CA ARG A 163 -27.39 6.12 2.44
C ARG A 163 -26.38 5.31 3.26
N LEU A 164 -25.43 6.00 3.88
CA LEU A 164 -24.55 5.41 4.89
C LEU A 164 -25.36 5.09 6.15
N ARG A 165 -24.99 4.01 6.84
CA ARG A 165 -25.51 3.74 8.20
C ARG A 165 -25.09 4.87 9.13
N GLU A 166 -25.95 5.22 10.08
CA GLU A 166 -25.75 6.36 10.99
C GLU A 166 -24.41 6.32 11.75
N THR A 167 -23.98 5.12 12.14
CA THR A 167 -22.69 4.88 12.79
C THR A 167 -21.49 5.32 11.93
N TYR A 168 -21.54 5.12 10.61
CA TYR A 168 -20.50 5.56 9.70
C TYR A 168 -20.58 7.05 9.41
N THR A 169 -21.78 7.63 9.35
CA THR A 169 -21.96 9.08 9.15
C THR A 169 -21.23 9.88 10.23
N HIS A 170 -21.39 9.50 11.50
CA HIS A 170 -20.73 10.18 12.60
C HIS A 170 -19.20 10.01 12.55
N ALA A 171 -18.70 8.78 12.35
CA ALA A 171 -17.27 8.53 12.25
C ALA A 171 -16.62 9.28 11.08
N LEU A 172 -17.31 9.36 9.95
CA LEU A 172 -16.85 10.05 8.75
C LEU A 172 -16.85 11.56 8.96
N ALA A 173 -17.89 12.13 9.58
CA ALA A 173 -17.93 13.56 9.94
C ALA A 173 -16.80 13.94 10.91
N GLN A 174 -16.55 13.13 11.95
CA GLN A 174 -15.45 13.35 12.88
C GLN A 174 -14.08 13.31 12.18
N ARG A 175 -13.85 12.28 11.35
CA ARG A 175 -12.59 12.14 10.61
C ARG A 175 -12.39 13.27 9.62
N PHE A 176 -13.45 13.72 8.97
CA PHE A 176 -13.45 14.85 8.05
C PHE A 176 -13.09 16.15 8.77
N ALA A 177 -13.70 16.41 9.94
CA ALA A 177 -13.34 17.56 10.77
C ALA A 177 -11.85 17.56 11.15
N LEU A 178 -11.28 16.42 11.54
CA LEU A 178 -9.86 16.30 11.88
C LEU A 178 -8.93 16.63 10.68
N VAL A 179 -9.28 16.17 9.48
CA VAL A 179 -8.52 16.51 8.27
C VAL A 179 -8.53 18.02 8.02
N TYR A 180 -9.69 18.67 8.10
CA TYR A 180 -9.79 20.12 7.90
C TYR A 180 -9.07 20.91 8.98
N MET A 181 -9.18 20.50 10.24
CA MET A 181 -8.41 21.11 11.33
C MET A 181 -6.91 21.04 11.10
N SER A 182 -6.40 19.95 10.51
CA SER A 182 -4.97 19.83 10.21
C SER A 182 -4.49 20.64 8.99
N ILE A 183 -5.39 21.00 8.08
CA ILE A 183 -5.08 21.82 6.91
C ILE A 183 -5.10 23.32 7.29
N GLY A 184 -5.90 23.69 8.30
CA GLY A 184 -6.18 25.07 8.65
C GLY A 184 -7.34 25.65 7.85
N LEU A 185 -7.80 26.83 8.24
CA LEU A 185 -8.79 27.57 7.46
C LEU A 185 -8.07 28.48 6.44
N PRO A 186 -8.74 28.90 5.36
CA PRO A 186 -8.16 29.89 4.45
C PRO A 186 -7.71 31.13 5.24
N THR A 187 -6.54 31.67 4.91
CA THR A 187 -5.93 32.79 5.63
C THR A 187 -6.87 33.99 5.68
N GLU A 188 -7.64 34.22 4.62
CA GLU A 188 -8.62 35.32 4.57
C GLU A 188 -9.74 35.15 5.61
N TYR A 189 -10.14 33.91 5.92
CA TYR A 189 -11.11 33.65 6.98
C TYR A 189 -10.51 33.89 8.35
N GLU A 190 -9.26 33.46 8.57
CA GLU A 190 -8.56 33.64 9.83
C GLU A 190 -8.34 35.14 10.14
N GLU A 191 -7.93 35.92 9.14
CA GLU A 191 -7.77 37.37 9.24
C GLU A 191 -9.09 38.08 9.59
N VAL A 192 -10.20 37.71 8.93
CA VAL A 192 -11.52 38.29 9.23
C VAL A 192 -12.00 37.91 10.63
N ARG A 193 -11.77 36.66 11.06
CA ARG A 193 -12.12 36.21 12.41
C ARG A 193 -11.35 36.98 13.47
N ASP A 194 -10.05 37.16 13.27
CA ASP A 194 -9.19 37.85 14.23
C ASP A 194 -9.52 39.34 14.29
N LEU A 195 -9.82 39.98 13.14
CA LEU A 195 -10.36 41.34 13.08
C LEU A 195 -11.67 41.48 13.89
N HIS A 196 -12.59 40.51 13.75
CA HIS A 196 -13.82 40.52 14.54
C HIS A 196 -13.57 40.34 16.05
N ALA A 197 -12.57 39.55 16.44
CA ALA A 197 -12.18 39.37 17.83
C ALA A 197 -11.59 40.67 18.43
N GLU A 198 -10.68 41.34 17.70
CA GLU A 198 -10.07 42.61 18.11
C GLU A 198 -11.12 43.73 18.28
N LEU A 199 -12.10 43.80 17.36
CA LEU A 199 -13.20 44.76 17.46
C LEU A 199 -14.09 44.53 18.70
N LEU A 200 -14.20 43.28 19.18
CA LEU A 200 -14.95 42.95 20.39
C LEU A 200 -14.14 43.26 21.67
N GLU A 201 -12.83 43.04 21.66
CA GLU A 201 -11.94 43.41 22.78
C GLU A 201 -11.88 44.93 22.97
N GLY A 202 -11.88 45.70 21.87
CA GLY A 202 -11.94 47.17 21.92
C GLY A 202 -13.31 47.75 22.30
N ALA A 203 -14.36 46.93 22.33
CA ALA A 203 -15.73 47.33 22.66
C ALA A 203 -16.15 47.00 24.11
N LEU A 204 -15.29 46.31 24.87
CA LEU A 204 -15.48 46.06 26.30
C LEU A 204 -14.77 47.20 27.10
N PRO A 205 -15.49 47.94 27.96
CA PRO A 205 -14.93 49.04 28.76
C PRO A 205 -13.98 48.58 29.86
#